data_AF-A0A158M512-F1
#
_entry.id   AF-A0A158M512-F1
#
_cell.length_a   1.000
_cell.length_b   1.000
_cell.length_c   1.000
_cell.angle_alpha   90.00
_cell.angle_beta   90.00
_cell.angle_gamma   90.00
#
_symmetry.space_group_name_H-M   'P 1'
#
loop_
_entity.id
_entity.type
_entity.pdbx_description
1 polymer ?
#
loop_
_entity_poly.entity_id
_entity_poly.type
_entity_poly.pdbx_seq_one_letter_code
_entity_poly.pdbx_strand_id
1 'polypeptide(L)'
;MLACILQKRLCLLASLLSVSAWAHPWPPHLLVGQGYGHCPDGYHGLPMEHARLPTLLPQLQALPPGTYGLSDGKYLSQPQGGTLVTATADEAASLPRNLCLAWGPIRPTIDSATPQAPHDHGRLRYVDVQVSALERPHGKMCARFSRHGQPVAAGCLDAPLSSPATDDLLRMFRLGSTLRLTLDARQPRGRLSTGQAAYRIETLSY
;
A
#
# COMPACT_ATOMS: atom_id res chain seq x y z
N MET A 1 -73.66 16.14 11.48
CA MET A 1 -72.26 16.40 11.88
C MET A 1 -71.39 15.21 11.46
N LEU A 2 -71.01 15.07 10.19
CA LEU A 2 -70.13 13.95 9.76
C LEU A 2 -69.56 14.19 8.35
N ALA A 3 -69.06 15.39 8.07
CA ALA A 3 -68.45 15.69 6.77
C ALA A 3 -67.36 16.78 6.86
N CYS A 4 -66.58 16.82 7.95
CA CYS A 4 -65.53 17.84 8.10
C CYS A 4 -64.35 17.37 8.95
N ILE A 5 -63.96 16.09 8.87
CA ILE A 5 -62.79 15.57 9.60
C ILE A 5 -61.80 14.82 8.68
N LEU A 6 -62.19 14.48 7.44
CA LEU A 6 -61.38 13.62 6.58
C LEU A 6 -60.30 14.34 5.73
N GLN A 7 -60.11 15.65 5.90
CA GLN A 7 -59.23 16.45 5.02
C GLN A 7 -58.02 17.07 5.73
N LYS A 8 -57.67 16.56 6.91
CA LYS A 8 -56.44 16.96 7.65
C LYS A 8 -55.36 15.89 7.74
N ARG A 9 -55.58 14.70 7.15
CA ARG A 9 -54.63 13.57 7.26
C ARG A 9 -53.78 13.29 6.01
N LEU A 10 -53.89 14.11 4.96
CA LEU A 10 -53.15 13.88 3.71
C LEU A 10 -51.88 14.74 3.50
N CYS A 11 -51.57 15.69 4.40
CA CYS A 11 -50.40 16.58 4.25
C CYS A 11 -49.23 16.31 5.24
N LEU A 12 -49.19 15.13 5.88
CA LEU A 12 -48.12 14.74 6.83
C LEU A 12 -47.35 13.49 6.37
N LEU A 13 -47.31 13.24 5.06
CA LEU A 13 -46.56 12.13 4.44
C LEU A 13 -45.48 12.60 3.45
N ALA A 14 -45.13 13.89 3.48
CA ALA A 14 -44.21 14.52 2.53
C ALA A 14 -42.95 15.10 3.19
N SER A 15 -42.54 14.58 4.34
CA SER A 15 -41.24 14.90 4.95
C SER A 15 -40.24 13.77 4.70
N LEU A 16 -39.56 13.90 3.56
CA LEU A 16 -38.09 13.83 3.46
C LEU A 16 -37.52 12.48 3.95
N LEU A 17 -37.47 11.42 3.13
CA LEU A 17 -36.53 11.30 2.00
C LEU A 17 -35.29 12.18 2.22
N SER A 18 -34.27 11.65 2.89
CA SER A 18 -32.84 11.87 2.59
C SER A 18 -31.95 11.50 3.77
N VAL A 19 -31.80 10.20 4.07
CA VAL A 19 -30.49 9.67 4.48
C VAL A 19 -30.41 8.25 3.95
N SER A 20 -30.43 8.11 2.63
CA SER A 20 -29.63 7.02 2.07
C SER A 20 -28.20 7.44 2.40
N ALA A 21 -27.68 6.98 3.53
CA ALA A 21 -26.25 6.91 3.73
C ALA A 21 -25.77 6.00 2.61
N TRP A 22 -25.44 6.60 1.46
CA TRP A 22 -24.67 5.93 0.44
C TRP A 22 -23.32 5.70 1.12
N ALA A 23 -23.23 4.57 1.81
CA ALA A 23 -22.00 3.86 2.06
C ALA A 23 -21.45 3.57 0.67
N HIS A 24 -20.87 4.60 0.05
CA HIS A 24 -20.04 4.45 -1.12
C HIS A 24 -19.01 3.40 -0.71
N PRO A 25 -18.87 2.32 -1.47
CA PRO A 25 -17.85 1.33 -1.17
C PRO A 25 -16.54 2.08 -1.17
N TRP A 26 -15.98 2.27 0.03
CA TRP A 26 -14.61 2.72 0.19
C TRP A 26 -13.77 1.80 -0.69
N PRO A 27 -12.78 2.29 -1.46
CA PRO A 27 -11.80 1.37 -1.99
C PRO A 27 -11.25 0.62 -0.77
N PRO A 28 -11.22 -0.72 -0.78
CA PRO A 28 -10.96 -1.54 0.40
C PRO A 28 -9.51 -1.44 0.92
N HIS A 29 -8.83 -0.33 0.64
CA HIS A 29 -7.38 -0.21 0.61
C HIS A 29 -6.84 1.10 1.20
N LEU A 30 -7.63 2.12 1.56
CA LEU A 30 -7.09 3.34 2.20
C LEU A 30 -7.43 3.37 3.70
N LEU A 31 -6.39 3.51 4.53
CA LEU A 31 -6.49 3.61 5.99
C LEU A 31 -5.76 4.86 6.50
N VAL A 32 -6.22 5.37 7.64
CA VAL A 32 -5.43 6.30 8.45
C VAL A 32 -4.68 5.48 9.50
N GLY A 33 -3.38 5.31 9.31
CA GLY A 33 -2.50 4.61 10.24
C GLY A 33 -2.21 5.44 11.49
N GLN A 34 -1.93 4.76 12.59
CA GLN A 34 -1.30 5.39 13.75
C GLN A 34 0.08 5.91 13.32
N GLY A 35 0.40 7.14 13.72
CA GLY A 35 1.44 7.98 13.14
C GLY A 35 2.88 7.44 13.11
N TYR A 36 3.76 8.37 12.78
CA TYR A 36 5.21 8.22 12.75
C TYR A 36 5.77 7.34 11.64
N GLY A 37 5.26 7.50 10.41
CA GLY A 37 5.64 6.67 9.26
C GLY A 37 5.23 5.20 9.35
N HIS A 38 4.47 4.78 10.38
CA HIS A 38 4.02 3.41 10.52
C HIS A 38 2.71 3.16 9.76
N CYS A 39 2.67 2.05 9.01
CA CYS A 39 1.47 1.49 8.43
C CYS A 39 1.33 0.03 8.90
N PRO A 40 0.11 -0.45 9.17
CA PRO A 40 -0.11 -1.82 9.60
C PRO A 40 0.32 -2.82 8.51
N ASP A 41 0.61 -4.06 8.92
CA ASP A 41 0.95 -5.13 7.98
C ASP A 41 -0.12 -5.26 6.88
N GLY A 42 0.33 -5.42 5.64
CA GLY A 42 -0.57 -5.41 4.48
C GLY A 42 -0.98 -4.02 4.02
N TYR A 43 -0.34 -2.96 4.53
CA TYR A 43 -0.43 -1.57 4.04
C TYR A 43 0.98 -0.94 3.86
N HIS A 44 1.07 0.12 3.06
CA HIS A 44 2.26 0.94 2.87
C HIS A 44 1.88 2.43 2.83
N GLY A 45 2.82 3.34 3.06
CA GLY A 45 2.53 4.78 3.00
C GLY A 45 2.01 5.19 1.62
N LEU A 46 0.89 5.90 1.57
CA LEU A 46 0.30 6.43 0.34
C LEU A 46 1.30 7.42 -0.29
N PRO A 47 1.80 7.21 -1.51
CA PRO A 47 2.63 8.20 -2.20
C PRO A 47 1.79 9.33 -2.78
N MET A 48 2.38 10.52 -2.90
CA MET A 48 1.73 11.72 -3.43
C MET A 48 1.14 11.51 -4.81
N GLU A 49 1.84 10.78 -5.69
CA GLU A 49 1.35 10.48 -7.04
C GLU A 49 0.01 9.73 -7.01
N HIS A 50 -0.17 8.81 -6.07
CA HIS A 50 -1.41 8.08 -5.89
C HIS A 50 -2.45 8.97 -5.21
N ALA A 51 -2.07 9.84 -4.28
CA ALA A 51 -2.97 10.80 -3.64
C ALA A 51 -3.62 11.78 -4.64
N ARG A 52 -3.01 11.99 -5.82
CA ARG A 52 -3.59 12.81 -6.91
C ARG A 52 -4.59 12.04 -7.79
N LEU A 53 -4.73 10.73 -7.61
CA LEU A 53 -5.64 9.94 -8.45
C LEU A 53 -7.09 10.39 -8.22
N PRO A 54 -7.88 10.57 -9.30
CA PRO A 54 -9.29 10.97 -9.20
C PRO A 54 -10.12 10.03 -8.33
N THR A 55 -9.73 8.76 -8.25
CA THR A 55 -10.39 7.73 -7.45
C THR A 55 -10.14 7.87 -5.95
N LEU A 56 -9.06 8.53 -5.53
CA LEU A 56 -8.70 8.73 -4.12
C LEU A 56 -9.04 10.15 -3.62
N LEU A 57 -9.08 11.15 -4.50
CA LEU A 57 -9.38 12.55 -4.15
C LEU A 57 -10.64 12.71 -3.27
N PRO A 58 -11.81 12.11 -3.58
CA PRO A 58 -13.00 12.26 -2.75
C PRO A 58 -12.83 11.73 -1.32
N GLN A 59 -12.05 10.66 -1.14
CA GLN A 59 -11.79 10.09 0.18
C GLN A 59 -10.84 10.97 0.98
N LEU A 60 -9.80 11.50 0.33
CA LEU A 60 -8.89 12.44 0.96
C LEU A 60 -9.63 13.71 1.40
N GLN A 61 -10.56 14.21 0.59
CA GLN A 61 -11.38 15.36 0.92
C GLN A 61 -12.36 15.10 2.08
N ALA A 62 -12.78 13.85 2.29
CA ALA A 62 -13.64 13.44 3.39
C ALA A 62 -12.90 13.22 4.72
N LEU A 63 -11.56 13.30 4.73
CA LEU A 63 -10.78 13.11 5.96
C LEU A 63 -11.09 14.21 6.98
N PRO A 64 -11.08 13.87 8.29
CA PRO A 64 -11.12 14.88 9.34
C PRO A 64 -10.05 15.97 9.17
N PRO A 65 -10.26 17.17 9.73
CA PRO A 65 -9.26 18.22 9.71
C PRO A 65 -7.89 17.78 10.22
N GLY A 66 -6.86 18.35 9.60
CA GLY A 66 -5.46 18.26 10.03
C GLY A 66 -4.51 17.69 8.98
N THR A 67 -3.29 17.42 9.45
CA THR A 67 -2.16 17.00 8.61
C THR A 67 -1.96 15.49 8.68
N TYR A 68 -1.72 14.89 7.51
CA TYR A 68 -1.49 13.47 7.34
C TYR A 68 -0.19 13.24 6.58
N GLY A 69 0.64 12.31 7.08
CA GLY A 69 1.87 11.90 6.41
C GLY A 69 1.59 11.00 5.21
N LEU A 70 2.34 11.23 4.15
CA LEU A 70 2.45 10.37 2.96
C LEU A 70 3.84 9.74 2.95
N SER A 71 4.13 8.83 2.02
CA SER A 71 5.49 8.25 1.93
C SER A 71 6.55 9.27 1.46
N ASP A 72 6.16 10.26 0.66
CA ASP A 72 7.01 11.28 0.03
C ASP A 72 6.46 12.71 0.19
N GLY A 73 5.57 12.92 1.17
CA GLY A 73 4.90 14.21 1.35
C GLY A 73 3.92 14.27 2.50
N LYS A 74 3.02 15.24 2.42
CA LYS A 74 1.95 15.50 3.40
C LYS A 74 0.66 15.87 2.69
N TYR A 75 -0.45 15.46 3.27
CA TYR A 75 -1.79 15.92 2.89
C TYR A 75 -2.37 16.81 3.99
N LEU A 76 -2.74 18.04 3.60
CA LEU A 76 -3.38 19.02 4.45
C LEU A 76 -4.89 18.98 4.18
N SER A 77 -5.64 18.31 5.06
CA SER A 77 -7.10 18.26 4.98
C SER A 77 -7.72 19.64 5.28
N GLN A 78 -9.04 19.71 5.38
CA GLN A 78 -9.73 20.96 5.73
C GLN A 78 -9.16 21.59 7.02
N PRO A 79 -9.09 22.93 7.10
CA PRO A 79 -9.58 23.93 6.14
C PRO A 79 -8.64 24.23 4.96
N GLN A 80 -7.47 23.56 4.85
CA GLN A 80 -6.47 23.87 3.82
C GLN A 80 -6.82 23.30 2.43
N GLY A 81 -8.09 23.01 2.16
CA GLY A 81 -8.60 22.67 0.82
C GLY A 81 -8.15 21.32 0.25
N GLY A 82 -7.50 20.46 1.03
CA GLY A 82 -6.97 19.19 0.51
C GLY A 82 -5.68 19.37 -0.27
N THR A 83 -4.71 20.06 0.32
CA THR A 83 -3.44 20.40 -0.34
C THR A 83 -2.41 19.29 -0.15
N LEU A 84 -1.75 18.89 -1.24
CA LEU A 84 -0.59 17.99 -1.21
C LEU A 84 0.70 18.81 -1.19
N VAL A 85 1.56 18.54 -0.22
CA VAL A 85 2.83 19.25 -0.03
C VAL A 85 3.96 18.22 -0.04
N THR A 86 5.00 18.47 -0.85
CA THR A 86 6.24 17.70 -0.81
C THR A 86 6.92 17.87 0.54
N ALA A 87 7.36 16.77 1.15
CA ALA A 87 8.08 16.77 2.41
C ALA A 87 9.12 15.64 2.39
N THR A 88 10.16 15.75 3.21
CA THR A 88 11.12 14.64 3.34
C THR A 88 10.46 13.45 4.05
N ALA A 89 11.01 12.26 3.87
CA ALA A 89 10.51 11.06 4.55
C ALA A 89 10.50 11.23 6.09
N ASP A 90 11.54 11.85 6.65
CA ASP A 90 11.64 12.12 8.10
C ASP A 90 10.56 13.10 8.57
N GLU A 91 10.27 14.13 7.77
CA GLU A 91 9.28 15.15 8.08
C GLU A 91 7.83 14.63 7.94
N ALA A 92 7.60 13.70 7.01
CA ALA A 92 6.33 12.99 6.88
C ALA A 92 6.17 11.96 8.00
N ALA A 93 7.23 11.24 8.34
CA ALA A 93 7.29 10.27 9.42
C ALA A 93 7.33 10.89 10.81
N SER A 94 7.34 12.21 10.96
CA SER A 94 7.15 12.88 12.27
C SER A 94 5.68 13.15 12.58
N LEU A 95 4.76 12.88 11.65
CA LEU A 95 3.35 13.23 11.80
C LEU A 95 2.57 12.18 12.60
N PRO A 96 1.58 12.60 13.41
CA PRO A 96 0.82 11.71 14.29
C PRO A 96 -0.16 10.79 13.55
N ARG A 97 -0.38 11.02 12.25
CA ARG A 97 -1.28 10.23 11.40
C ARG A 97 -0.67 10.08 10.02
N ASN A 98 -0.71 8.88 9.46
CA ASN A 98 -0.26 8.61 8.09
C ASN A 98 -1.41 8.08 7.26
N LEU A 99 -1.38 8.34 5.95
CA LEU A 99 -2.27 7.68 5.01
C LEU A 99 -1.58 6.43 4.49
N CYS A 100 -2.26 5.30 4.68
CA CYS A 100 -1.75 3.97 4.40
C CYS A 100 -2.63 3.31 3.34
N LEU A 101 -1.99 2.69 2.36
CA LEU A 101 -2.61 2.09 1.20
C LEU A 101 -2.34 0.58 1.21
N ALA A 102 -3.36 -0.24 1.01
CA ALA A 102 -3.20 -1.69 1.02
C ALA A 102 -2.37 -2.14 -0.17
N TRP A 103 -1.72 -3.29 -0.01
CA TRP A 103 -1.02 -3.98 -1.09
C TRP A 103 -2.05 -4.68 -1.99
N GLY A 104 -2.82 -3.89 -2.75
CA GLY A 104 -3.81 -4.38 -3.71
C GLY A 104 -3.63 -3.69 -5.07
N PRO A 105 -4.20 -4.24 -6.16
CA PRO A 105 -4.13 -3.61 -7.46
C PRO A 105 -4.99 -2.35 -7.46
N ILE A 106 -4.37 -1.21 -7.18
CA ILE A 106 -4.86 0.05 -7.72
C ILE A 106 -4.62 -0.11 -9.21
N ARG A 107 -5.67 -0.41 -9.97
CA ARG A 107 -5.62 -0.29 -11.43
C ARG A 107 -5.72 1.22 -11.73
N PRO A 108 -4.62 1.91 -12.06
CA PRO A 108 -4.77 3.13 -12.84
C PRO A 108 -5.35 2.71 -14.19
N THR A 109 -6.58 3.10 -14.47
CA THR A 109 -7.08 3.15 -15.85
C THR A 109 -6.37 4.31 -16.54
N ILE A 110 -5.10 4.12 -16.89
CA ILE A 110 -4.37 4.96 -17.83
C ILE A 110 -3.53 4.04 -18.69
N ASP A 111 -3.84 4.06 -19.99
CA ASP A 111 -3.07 3.43 -21.06
C ASP A 111 -1.59 3.78 -20.92
N SER A 112 -0.83 2.82 -20.44
CA SER A 112 0.60 2.73 -20.65
C SER A 112 0.90 1.25 -20.65
N ALA A 113 1.49 0.78 -21.75
CA ALA A 113 1.88 -0.60 -21.96
C ALA A 113 2.77 -1.04 -20.80
N THR A 114 2.15 -1.63 -19.79
CA THR A 114 2.82 -2.18 -18.62
C THR A 114 3.15 -3.64 -18.95
N PRO A 115 4.40 -4.11 -18.77
CA PRO A 115 4.65 -5.54 -18.73
C PRO A 115 3.76 -6.17 -17.65
N GLN A 116 3.06 -7.23 -18.05
CA GLN A 116 2.14 -8.05 -17.26
C GLN A 116 2.32 -7.98 -15.75
N ALA A 117 1.24 -7.60 -15.05
CA ALA A 117 1.03 -8.00 -13.67
C ALA A 117 1.23 -9.52 -13.56
N PRO A 118 1.99 -10.04 -12.57
CA PRO A 118 2.05 -11.48 -12.39
C PRO A 118 0.65 -11.93 -11.95
N HIS A 119 0.09 -12.78 -12.80
CA HIS A 119 -1.09 -13.59 -12.58
C HIS A 119 -1.16 -14.22 -11.19
N ASP A 120 -2.38 -14.57 -10.77
CA ASP A 120 -2.73 -15.42 -9.62
C ASP A 120 -1.96 -16.76 -9.60
N HIS A 121 -0.66 -16.74 -9.32
CA HIS A 121 0.20 -17.92 -9.34
C HIS A 121 0.98 -17.99 -8.03
N GLY A 122 0.50 -18.86 -7.13
CA GLY A 122 0.91 -18.90 -5.73
C GLY A 122 2.42 -18.81 -5.46
N ARG A 123 3.24 -19.63 -6.12
CA ARG A 123 4.68 -19.77 -5.84
C ARG A 123 5.51 -19.43 -7.08
N LEU A 124 6.36 -18.41 -6.99
CA LEU A 124 7.29 -18.01 -8.05
C LEU A 124 8.64 -18.68 -7.82
N ARG A 125 9.26 -19.21 -8.88
CA ARG A 125 10.56 -19.88 -8.80
C ARG A 125 11.54 -19.25 -9.77
N TYR A 126 12.74 -18.97 -9.29
CA TYR A 126 13.84 -18.43 -10.07
C TYR A 126 15.06 -19.32 -9.86
N VAL A 127 15.74 -19.65 -10.95
CA VAL A 127 17.02 -20.37 -10.91
C VAL A 127 18.15 -19.44 -11.34
N ASP A 128 19.37 -19.77 -10.98
CA ASP A 128 20.57 -19.03 -11.38
C ASP A 128 20.51 -17.54 -11.04
N VAL A 129 20.01 -17.20 -9.86
CA VAL A 129 19.95 -15.81 -9.37
C VAL A 129 20.99 -15.57 -8.28
N GLN A 130 21.48 -14.34 -8.21
CA GLN A 130 22.39 -13.86 -7.17
C GLN A 130 21.71 -12.75 -6.38
N VAL A 131 22.00 -12.64 -5.10
CA VAL A 131 21.59 -11.47 -4.31
C VAL A 131 22.38 -10.26 -4.82
N SER A 132 21.69 -9.26 -5.36
CA SER A 132 22.32 -8.07 -5.95
C SER A 132 22.29 -6.86 -5.02
N ALA A 133 21.35 -6.81 -4.08
CA ALA A 133 21.26 -5.77 -3.07
C ALA A 133 20.49 -6.27 -1.84
N LEU A 134 20.78 -5.67 -0.69
CA LEU A 134 20.08 -5.89 0.57
C LEU A 134 19.44 -4.59 1.04
N GLU A 135 18.19 -4.66 1.47
CA GLU A 135 17.40 -3.52 1.92
C GLU A 135 16.68 -3.87 3.22
N ARG A 136 16.40 -2.86 4.04
CA ARG A 136 15.72 -3.04 5.34
C ARG A 136 14.45 -2.19 5.47
N PRO A 137 13.47 -2.33 4.56
CA PRO A 137 12.22 -1.61 4.69
C PRO A 137 11.48 -2.05 5.96
N HIS A 138 11.08 -1.09 6.79
CA HIS A 138 10.29 -1.32 8.01
C HIS A 138 10.89 -2.39 8.96
N GLY A 139 12.22 -2.48 9.03
CA GLY A 139 12.92 -3.42 9.91
C GLY A 139 12.89 -4.89 9.47
N LYS A 140 12.36 -5.20 8.28
CA LYS A 140 12.41 -6.55 7.69
C LYS A 140 13.61 -6.66 6.76
N MET A 141 14.30 -7.81 6.74
CA MET A 141 15.41 -8.02 5.79
C MET A 141 14.85 -8.41 4.41
N CYS A 142 15.15 -7.60 3.40
CA CYS A 142 14.77 -7.84 2.02
C CYS A 142 16.00 -7.88 1.11
N ALA A 143 15.85 -8.58 0.00
CA ALA A 143 16.88 -8.75 -1.01
C ALA A 143 16.32 -8.52 -2.41
N ARG A 144 17.15 -7.91 -3.25
CA ARG A 144 16.98 -7.93 -4.70
C ARG A 144 17.82 -9.05 -5.28
N PHE A 145 17.28 -9.71 -6.29
CA PHE A 145 17.91 -10.81 -6.98
C PHE A 145 18.10 -10.46 -8.44
N SER A 146 19.29 -10.77 -8.95
CA SER A 146 19.66 -10.54 -10.34
C SER A 146 20.08 -11.83 -11.03
N ARG A 147 19.87 -11.91 -12.34
CA ARG A 147 20.41 -12.95 -13.20
C ARG A 147 21.27 -12.26 -14.25
N HIS A 148 22.55 -12.62 -14.33
CA HIS A 148 23.52 -11.95 -15.21
C HIS A 148 23.52 -10.41 -15.05
N GLY A 149 23.42 -9.92 -13.81
CA GLY A 149 23.40 -8.49 -13.49
C GLY A 149 22.06 -7.78 -13.75
N GLN A 150 21.08 -8.45 -14.36
CA GLN A 150 19.75 -7.87 -14.59
C GLN A 150 18.82 -8.19 -13.42
N PRO A 151 18.09 -7.21 -12.85
CA PRO A 151 17.16 -7.45 -11.74
C PRO A 151 15.97 -8.30 -12.21
N VAL A 152 15.68 -9.40 -11.51
CA VAL A 152 14.62 -10.35 -11.88
C VAL A 152 13.59 -10.59 -10.79
N ALA A 153 13.97 -10.46 -9.53
CA ALA A 153 13.06 -10.70 -8.41
C ALA A 153 13.45 -9.88 -7.18
N ALA A 154 12.51 -9.73 -6.26
CA ALA A 154 12.74 -9.16 -4.95
C ALA A 154 11.96 -9.98 -3.91
N GLY A 155 12.53 -10.14 -2.71
CA GLY A 155 11.89 -10.89 -1.65
C GLY A 155 12.33 -10.45 -0.26
N CYS A 156 11.47 -10.68 0.72
CA CYS A 156 11.74 -10.41 2.13
C CYS A 156 11.62 -11.67 2.98
N LEU A 157 12.49 -11.78 3.99
CA LEU A 157 12.41 -12.84 5.00
C LEU A 157 11.33 -12.51 6.03
N ASP A 158 10.57 -13.52 6.44
CA ASP A 158 9.77 -13.50 7.67
C ASP A 158 10.62 -13.97 8.85
N ALA A 159 11.73 -13.27 9.07
CA ALA A 159 12.64 -13.61 10.15
C ALA A 159 13.16 -12.33 10.82
N PRO A 160 13.44 -12.38 12.13
CA PRO A 160 14.14 -11.31 12.82
C PRO A 160 15.48 -10.99 12.15
N LEU A 161 15.94 -9.74 12.28
CA LEU A 161 17.22 -9.29 11.70
C LEU A 161 18.42 -10.08 12.24
N SER A 162 18.34 -10.59 13.47
CA SER A 162 19.39 -11.39 14.13
C SER A 162 19.18 -12.90 14.00
N SER A 163 18.52 -13.36 12.93
CA SER A 163 18.24 -14.78 12.70
C SER A 163 19.28 -15.43 11.78
N PRO A 164 19.48 -16.76 11.89
CA PRO A 164 20.36 -17.50 10.98
C PRO A 164 19.98 -17.32 9.49
N ALA A 165 18.69 -17.20 9.19
CA ALA A 165 18.22 -16.95 7.82
C ALA A 165 18.71 -15.60 7.26
N THR A 166 18.76 -14.57 8.10
CA THR A 166 19.30 -13.26 7.73
C THR A 166 20.81 -13.32 7.53
N ASP A 167 21.53 -14.05 8.38
CA ASP A 167 22.98 -14.26 8.25
C ASP A 167 23.34 -15.04 6.99
N ASP A 168 22.56 -16.05 6.64
CA ASP A 168 22.73 -16.82 5.42
C ASP A 168 22.49 -15.97 4.17
N LEU A 169 21.46 -15.11 4.18
CA LEU A 169 21.20 -14.17 3.08
C LEU A 169 22.34 -13.14 2.93
N LEU A 170 22.86 -12.62 4.05
CA LEU A 170 24.05 -11.76 4.07
C LEU A 170 25.29 -12.48 3.52
N ARG A 171 25.48 -13.75 3.88
CA ARG A 171 26.58 -14.57 3.37
C ARG A 171 26.46 -14.79 1.87
N MET A 172 25.27 -15.15 1.38
CA MET A 172 24.99 -15.33 -0.05
C MET A 172 25.29 -14.05 -0.86
N PHE A 173 24.91 -12.88 -0.33
CA PHE A 173 25.24 -11.59 -0.92
C PHE A 173 26.76 -11.36 -1.01
N ARG A 174 27.49 -11.60 0.09
CA ARG A 174 28.96 -11.41 0.12
C ARG A 174 29.71 -12.36 -0.80
N LEU A 175 29.24 -13.60 -0.93
CA LEU A 175 29.88 -14.62 -1.76
C LEU A 175 29.47 -14.52 -3.24
N GLY A 176 28.44 -13.74 -3.58
CA GLY A 176 27.90 -13.69 -4.95
C GLY A 176 27.39 -15.04 -5.43
N SER A 177 26.91 -15.89 -4.51
CA SER A 177 26.51 -17.26 -4.83
C SER A 177 25.31 -17.27 -5.78
N THR A 178 25.34 -18.21 -6.71
CA THR A 178 24.22 -18.52 -7.59
C THR A 178 23.23 -19.41 -6.84
N LEU A 179 21.94 -19.08 -6.92
CA LEU A 179 20.89 -19.63 -6.07
C LEU A 179 19.64 -19.98 -6.87
N ARG A 180 18.85 -20.87 -6.29
CA ARG A 180 17.44 -21.11 -6.58
C ARG A 180 16.59 -20.40 -5.53
N LEU A 181 15.74 -19.49 -5.98
CA LEU A 181 14.85 -18.69 -5.15
C LEU A 181 13.40 -19.14 -5.36
N THR A 182 12.69 -19.30 -4.24
CA THR A 182 11.24 -19.47 -4.25
C THR A 182 10.57 -18.35 -3.46
N LEU A 183 9.57 -17.70 -4.06
CA LEU A 183 8.76 -16.65 -3.44
C LEU A 183 7.29 -17.07 -3.37
N ASP A 184 6.59 -16.65 -2.31
CA ASP A 184 5.13 -16.76 -2.20
C ASP A 184 4.48 -15.46 -2.69
N ALA A 185 3.98 -15.44 -3.93
CA ALA A 185 3.35 -14.27 -4.52
C ALA A 185 2.03 -13.88 -3.83
N ARG A 186 1.42 -14.79 -3.07
CA ARG A 186 0.23 -14.52 -2.24
C ARG A 186 0.53 -13.65 -1.03
N GLN A 187 1.82 -13.49 -0.69
CA GLN A 187 2.27 -12.72 0.46
C GLN A 187 3.15 -11.56 -0.01
N PRO A 188 2.57 -10.48 -0.54
CA PRO A 188 3.32 -9.30 -0.91
C PRO A 188 3.98 -8.65 0.32
N ARG A 189 5.20 -8.15 0.13
CA ARG A 189 6.02 -7.46 1.13
C ARG A 189 6.37 -6.04 0.69
N GLY A 190 5.61 -5.54 -0.25
CA GLY A 190 6.07 -5.34 -1.63
C GLY A 190 7.21 -4.38 -1.97
N ARG A 191 7.03 -3.10 -2.28
CA ARG A 191 7.99 -2.37 -3.10
C ARG A 191 9.25 -1.98 -2.33
N LEU A 192 10.38 -2.40 -2.89
CA LEU A 192 11.69 -1.94 -2.46
C LEU A 192 11.96 -0.51 -2.96
N SER A 193 13.07 0.09 -2.55
CA SER A 193 13.44 1.47 -2.92
C SER A 193 13.48 1.71 -4.43
N THR A 194 13.73 0.67 -5.24
CA THR A 194 13.71 0.75 -6.71
C THR A 194 12.34 0.59 -7.34
N GLY A 195 11.27 0.55 -6.54
CA GLY A 195 9.92 0.29 -7.00
C GLY A 195 9.65 -1.17 -7.37
N GLN A 196 10.62 -2.08 -7.27
CA GLN A 196 10.44 -3.49 -7.59
C GLN A 196 9.55 -4.17 -6.53
N ALA A 197 8.51 -4.90 -6.97
CA ALA A 197 7.64 -5.63 -6.07
C ALA A 197 8.36 -6.82 -5.42
N ALA A 198 8.30 -6.90 -4.09
CA ALA A 198 8.85 -8.00 -3.30
C ALA A 198 7.75 -8.88 -2.69
N TYR A 199 8.12 -10.13 -2.44
CA TYR A 199 7.23 -11.15 -1.90
C TYR A 199 7.92 -11.89 -0.75
N ARG A 200 7.17 -12.69 0.02
CA ARG A 200 7.79 -13.52 1.05
C ARG A 200 8.74 -14.53 0.41
N ILE A 201 9.98 -14.59 0.89
CA ILE A 201 10.93 -15.65 0.55
C ILE A 201 10.48 -16.94 1.25
N GLU A 202 10.19 -17.99 0.47
CA GLU A 202 9.89 -19.31 1.02
C GLU A 202 11.15 -20.15 1.17
N THR A 203 11.98 -20.19 0.12
CA THR A 203 13.23 -20.97 0.13
C THR A 203 14.34 -20.30 -0.67
N LEU A 204 15.56 -20.49 -0.19
CA LEU A 204 16.82 -20.19 -0.87
C LEU A 204 17.66 -21.48 -0.86
N SER A 205 18.06 -21.97 -2.02
CA SER A 205 18.90 -23.16 -2.15
C SER A 205 19.94 -22.99 -3.24
N TYR A 206 20.94 -23.89 -3.28
CA TYR A 206 22.00 -23.93 -4.27
C TYR A 206 21.70 -24.99 -5.35
#